data_AF-A0A9E5IIP9-F1
#
_entry.id   AF-A0A9E5IIP9-F1
#
_cell.length_a   1.000
_cell.length_b   1.000
_cell.length_c   1.000
_cell.angle_alpha   90.00
_cell.angle_beta   90.00
_cell.angle_gamma   90.00
#
_symmetry.space_group_name_H-M   'P 1'
#
loop_
_entity.id
_entity.type
_entity.pdbx_description
1 polymer ?
#
loop_
_entity_poly.entity_id
_entity_poly.type
_entity_poly.pdbx_seq_one_letter_code
_entity_poly.pdbx_strand_id
1 'polypeptide(L)'
;MDSLYFLDLSQSVIDGVLFGAIYALIGIGFTLIFGVMHKINLAYAAASIGAAYLSLLVVNVFPAPAVYLVAALAGGALGWLIYLVCFRFLPLDNPMATLMSTLGMLLAIEELISHITRGMPQNFPALFASTNIEVGPYFLRGDLMFVFALGCVAMVGLLQLLKRSRLGLATRAVAEQAVAAQLCGMSVNNTNASTFVIAGFLGGTAGAMAGAARSVGPAKRSRDATARLQATAAGRTRRRRRKFLTTVSTGKGGGESVCQRHGD
;
A
#
# COMPACT_ATOMS: atom_id res chain seq x y z
N MET A 1 -10.05 16.91 33.29
CA MET A 1 -9.30 16.94 32.02
C MET A 1 -8.47 15.68 31.84
N ASP A 2 -8.00 15.05 32.93
CA ASP A 2 -7.14 13.87 32.91
C ASP A 2 -7.78 12.62 32.29
N SER A 3 -9.10 12.44 32.44
CA SER A 3 -9.83 11.31 31.84
C SER A 3 -9.88 11.34 30.31
N LEU A 4 -9.94 12.53 29.69
CA LEU A 4 -9.91 12.68 28.23
C LEU A 4 -8.50 12.42 27.67
N TYR A 5 -7.45 12.93 28.33
CA TYR A 5 -6.07 12.64 27.94
C TYR A 5 -5.73 11.14 28.05
N PHE A 6 -6.21 10.47 29.10
CA PHE A 6 -5.99 9.03 29.26
C PHE A 6 -6.71 8.21 28.18
N LEU A 7 -7.91 8.63 27.76
CA LEU A 7 -8.65 8.00 26.66
C LEU A 7 -7.94 8.21 25.30
N ASP A 8 -7.49 9.43 25.01
CA ASP A 8 -6.76 9.72 23.76
C ASP A 8 -5.42 8.98 23.69
N LEU A 9 -4.71 8.86 24.82
CA LEU A 9 -3.46 8.12 24.92
C LEU A 9 -3.70 6.61 24.69
N SER A 10 -4.67 6.03 25.39
CA SER A 10 -4.99 4.61 25.25
C SER A 10 -5.48 4.26 23.84
N GLN A 11 -6.27 5.13 23.21
CA GLN A 11 -6.68 4.97 21.82
C GLN A 11 -5.48 5.05 20.85
N SER A 12 -4.57 6.02 21.04
CA SER A 12 -3.38 6.15 20.19
C SER A 12 -2.46 4.93 20.29
N VAL A 13 -2.34 4.33 21.48
CA VAL A 13 -1.59 3.08 21.69
C VAL A 13 -2.23 1.92 20.94
N ILE A 14 -3.56 1.78 21.01
CA ILE A 14 -4.30 0.74 20.30
C ILE A 14 -4.14 0.89 18.78
N ASP A 15 -4.33 2.09 18.24
CA ASP A 15 -4.11 2.38 16.82
C ASP A 15 -2.65 2.10 16.40
N GLY A 16 -1.69 2.45 17.25
CA GLY A 16 -0.27 2.14 17.05
C GLY A 16 0.00 0.63 16.93
N VAL A 17 -0.57 -0.18 17.83
CA VAL A 17 -0.46 -1.65 17.78
C VAL A 17 -1.07 -2.21 16.51
N LEU A 18 -2.23 -1.69 16.10
CA LEU A 18 -2.91 -2.12 14.89
C LEU A 18 -2.11 -1.77 13.62
N PHE A 19 -1.53 -0.58 13.52
CA PHE A 19 -0.60 -0.24 12.43
C PHE A 19 0.67 -1.08 12.49
N GLY A 20 1.14 -1.42 13.69
CA GLY A 20 2.25 -2.35 13.94
C GLY A 20 2.06 -3.70 13.25
N ALA A 21 0.83 -4.21 13.12
CA ALA A 21 0.56 -5.47 12.44
C ALA A 21 0.93 -5.47 10.96
N ILE A 22 0.80 -4.33 10.28
CA ILE A 22 1.23 -4.19 8.87
C ILE A 22 2.75 -4.35 8.79
N TYR A 23 3.47 -3.66 9.67
CA TYR A 23 4.93 -3.75 9.73
C TYR A 23 5.40 -5.14 10.14
N ALA A 24 4.69 -5.80 11.06
CA ALA A 24 4.95 -7.18 11.43
C ALA A 24 4.79 -8.11 10.23
N LEU A 25 3.73 -7.96 9.43
CA LEU A 25 3.49 -8.78 8.24
C LEU A 25 4.58 -8.57 7.16
N ILE A 26 5.00 -7.32 6.94
CA ILE A 26 6.14 -7.01 6.06
C ILE A 26 7.42 -7.66 6.61
N GLY A 27 7.68 -7.52 7.91
CA GLY A 27 8.85 -8.09 8.59
C GLY A 27 8.88 -9.61 8.54
N ILE A 28 7.74 -10.29 8.67
CA ILE A 28 7.63 -11.75 8.57
C ILE A 28 8.07 -12.23 7.18
N GLY A 29 7.63 -11.58 6.09
CA GLY A 29 8.08 -11.97 4.76
C GLY A 29 9.55 -11.61 4.48
N PHE A 30 10.05 -10.48 5.01
CA PHE A 30 11.46 -10.11 4.90
C PHE A 30 12.39 -11.08 5.64
N THR A 31 12.04 -11.43 6.89
CA THR A 31 12.79 -12.41 7.70
C THR A 31 12.76 -13.80 7.08
N LEU A 32 11.67 -14.18 6.41
CA LEU A 32 11.59 -15.42 5.66
C LEU A 32 12.59 -15.47 4.49
N ILE A 33 12.69 -14.40 3.70
CA ILE A 33 13.66 -14.31 2.58
C ILE A 33 15.09 -14.35 3.13
N PHE A 34 15.36 -13.53 4.14
CA PHE A 34 16.68 -13.43 4.75
C PHE A 34 17.10 -14.76 5.41
N GLY A 35 16.18 -15.44 6.11
CA GLY A 35 16.46 -16.70 6.80
C GLY A 35 16.80 -17.87 5.88
N VAL A 36 16.47 -17.80 4.58
CA VAL A 36 16.82 -18.85 3.61
C VAL A 36 18.11 -18.52 2.86
N MET A 37 18.26 -17.28 2.40
CA MET A 37 19.39 -16.90 1.53
C MET A 37 20.55 -16.22 2.25
N HIS A 38 20.34 -15.73 3.48
CA HIS A 38 21.29 -14.87 4.21
C HIS A 38 21.77 -13.66 3.39
N LYS A 39 20.96 -13.20 2.43
CA LYS A 39 21.23 -12.05 1.57
C LYS A 39 20.10 -11.04 1.70
N ILE A 40 20.47 -9.77 1.76
CA ILE A 40 19.51 -8.67 1.89
C ILE A 40 18.82 -8.44 0.54
N ASN A 41 17.49 -8.40 0.54
CA ASN A 41 16.68 -8.04 -0.61
C ASN A 41 16.07 -6.64 -0.40
N LEU A 42 16.68 -5.62 -1.00
CA LEU A 42 16.18 -4.24 -0.90
C LEU A 42 14.87 -4.03 -1.67
N ALA A 43 14.64 -4.79 -2.75
CA ALA A 43 13.45 -4.66 -3.58
C ALA A 43 12.16 -5.18 -2.93
N TYR A 44 12.25 -5.88 -1.78
CA TYR A 44 11.08 -6.51 -1.16
C TYR A 44 9.96 -5.50 -0.82
N ALA A 45 10.33 -4.34 -0.26
CA ALA A 45 9.35 -3.30 0.07
C ALA A 45 8.71 -2.70 -1.19
N ALA A 46 9.50 -2.34 -2.21
CA ALA A 46 8.93 -1.84 -3.47
C ALA A 46 8.06 -2.89 -4.18
N ALA A 47 8.44 -4.17 -4.13
CA ALA A 47 7.65 -5.26 -4.69
C ALA A 47 6.29 -5.39 -3.99
N SER A 48 6.25 -5.25 -2.66
CA SER A 48 5.00 -5.27 -1.89
C SER A 48 4.06 -4.11 -2.27
N ILE A 49 4.62 -2.92 -2.47
CA ILE A 49 3.87 -1.73 -2.91
C ILE A 49 3.43 -1.89 -4.37
N GLY A 50 4.32 -2.37 -5.24
CA GLY A 50 4.04 -2.64 -6.65
C GLY A 50 2.91 -3.65 -6.83
N ALA A 51 2.88 -4.72 -6.03
CA ALA A 51 1.79 -5.68 -6.00
C ALA A 51 0.43 -5.02 -5.65
N ALA A 52 0.43 -4.11 -4.69
CA ALA A 52 -0.77 -3.33 -4.34
C ALA A 52 -1.22 -2.46 -5.53
N TYR A 53 -0.31 -1.77 -6.22
CA TYR A 53 -0.65 -0.99 -7.41
C TYR A 53 -1.14 -1.86 -8.58
N LEU A 54 -0.55 -3.03 -8.81
CA LEU A 54 -1.02 -3.97 -9.83
C LEU A 54 -2.46 -4.42 -9.54
N SER A 55 -2.81 -4.65 -8.27
CA SER A 55 -4.17 -5.05 -7.89
C SER A 55 -5.21 -3.96 -8.18
N LEU A 56 -4.82 -2.68 -8.13
CA LEU A 56 -5.70 -1.56 -8.44
C LEU A 56 -6.13 -1.52 -9.91
N LEU A 57 -5.37 -2.12 -10.82
CA LEU A 57 -5.78 -2.21 -12.23
C LEU A 57 -7.09 -3.00 -12.40
N VAL A 58 -7.38 -3.92 -11.47
CA VAL A 58 -8.52 -4.83 -11.53
C VAL A 58 -9.68 -4.39 -10.64
N VAL A 59 -9.53 -3.27 -9.92
CA VAL A 59 -10.56 -2.75 -8.98
C VAL A 59 -11.88 -2.39 -9.67
N ASN A 60 -11.84 -1.99 -10.95
CA ASN A 60 -13.03 -1.60 -11.70
C ASN A 60 -13.86 -2.81 -12.17
N VAL A 61 -13.30 -4.02 -12.07
CA VAL A 61 -13.90 -5.25 -12.61
C VAL A 61 -14.32 -6.21 -11.50
N PHE A 62 -13.60 -6.23 -10.37
CA PHE A 62 -13.80 -7.19 -9.29
C PHE A 62 -14.27 -6.55 -7.98
N PRO A 63 -15.00 -7.30 -7.13
CA PRO A 63 -15.38 -6.85 -5.79
C PRO A 63 -14.15 -6.68 -4.89
N ALA A 64 -14.28 -5.84 -3.86
CA ALA A 64 -13.18 -5.47 -2.97
C ALA A 64 -12.34 -6.65 -2.44
N PRO A 65 -12.92 -7.79 -1.98
CA PRO A 65 -12.11 -8.93 -1.48
C PRO A 65 -11.21 -9.56 -2.54
N ALA A 66 -11.67 -9.61 -3.80
CA ALA A 66 -10.90 -10.17 -4.89
C ALA A 66 -9.67 -9.31 -5.22
N VAL A 67 -9.73 -8.00 -5.01
CA VAL A 67 -8.58 -7.09 -5.19
C VAL A 67 -7.43 -7.46 -4.25
N TYR A 68 -7.72 -7.83 -3.00
CA TYR A 68 -6.69 -8.22 -2.04
C TYR A 68 -6.07 -9.57 -2.37
N LEU A 69 -6.87 -10.52 -2.88
CA LEU A 69 -6.35 -11.79 -3.39
C LEU A 69 -5.44 -11.55 -4.60
N VAL A 70 -5.84 -10.68 -5.52
CA VAL A 70 -5.01 -10.30 -6.67
C VAL A 70 -3.72 -9.63 -6.20
N ALA A 71 -3.75 -8.76 -5.19
CA ALA A 71 -2.53 -8.17 -4.62
C ALA A 71 -1.59 -9.24 -4.03
N ALA A 72 -2.13 -10.22 -3.32
CA ALA A 72 -1.36 -11.33 -2.78
C ALA A 72 -0.71 -12.16 -3.91
N LEU A 73 -1.47 -12.51 -4.94
CA LEU A 73 -0.97 -13.26 -6.09
C LEU A 73 0.06 -12.47 -6.90
N ALA A 74 -0.19 -11.18 -7.13
CA ALA A 74 0.76 -10.27 -7.79
C ALA A 74 2.05 -10.15 -6.98
N GLY A 75 1.95 -10.10 -5.66
CA GLY A 75 3.11 -10.10 -4.77
C GLY A 75 3.92 -11.39 -4.87
N GLY A 76 3.26 -12.56 -4.90
CA GLY A 76 3.92 -13.85 -5.13
C GLY A 76 4.61 -13.92 -6.50
N ALA A 77 3.95 -13.43 -7.55
CA ALA A 77 4.50 -13.37 -8.90
C ALA A 77 5.71 -12.42 -9.00
N LEU A 78 5.64 -11.23 -8.38
CA LEU A 78 6.75 -10.29 -8.28
C LEU A 78 7.90 -10.88 -7.47
N GLY A 79 7.62 -11.58 -6.36
CA GLY A 79 8.62 -12.29 -5.57
C GLY A 79 9.37 -13.34 -6.39
N TRP A 80 8.63 -14.15 -7.16
CA TRP A 80 9.21 -15.10 -8.11
C TRP A 80 10.06 -14.42 -9.18
N LEU A 81 9.57 -13.33 -9.76
CA LEU A 81 10.27 -12.57 -10.80
C LEU A 81 11.59 -11.98 -10.26
N ILE A 82 11.57 -11.42 -9.05
CA ILE A 82 12.77 -10.91 -8.38
C ILE A 82 13.77 -12.04 -8.13
N TYR A 83 13.29 -13.21 -7.70
CA TYR A 83 14.16 -14.37 -7.53
C TYR A 83 14.85 -14.75 -8.86
N LEU A 84 14.10 -14.83 -9.95
CA LEU A 84 14.66 -15.13 -11.26
C LEU A 84 15.67 -14.07 -11.69
N VAL A 85 15.28 -12.79 -11.70
CA VAL A 85 16.12 -11.72 -12.27
C VAL A 85 17.35 -11.44 -11.40
N CYS A 86 17.20 -11.33 -10.09
CA CYS A 86 18.28 -10.87 -9.21
C CYS A 86 19.12 -12.00 -8.62
N PHE A 87 18.53 -13.18 -8.41
CA PHE A 87 19.19 -14.25 -7.64
C PHE A 87 19.51 -15.49 -8.47
N ARG A 88 18.70 -15.85 -9.47
CA ARG A 88 18.95 -17.03 -10.33
C ARG A 88 20.10 -16.79 -11.29
N PHE A 89 20.15 -15.63 -11.93
CA PHE A 89 21.13 -15.31 -12.98
C PHE A 89 22.46 -14.77 -12.44
N LEU A 90 22.56 -14.49 -11.15
CA LEU A 90 23.74 -13.88 -10.56
C LEU A 90 24.58 -14.90 -9.79
N PRO A 91 25.90 -14.99 -10.03
CA PRO A 91 26.78 -15.88 -9.29
C PRO A 91 26.65 -15.64 -7.78
N LEU A 92 26.44 -16.72 -7.02
CA LEU A 92 26.19 -16.66 -5.57
C LEU A 92 27.42 -16.18 -4.78
N ASP A 93 28.59 -16.17 -5.42
CA ASP A 93 29.91 -16.00 -4.83
C ASP A 93 30.20 -14.56 -4.36
N ASN A 94 29.49 -13.56 -4.91
CA ASN A 94 29.68 -12.16 -4.57
C ASN A 94 28.41 -11.54 -3.93
N PRO A 95 28.34 -11.42 -2.59
CA PRO A 95 27.14 -10.88 -1.92
C PRO A 95 26.86 -9.41 -2.31
N MET A 96 27.90 -8.64 -2.63
CA MET A 96 27.77 -7.25 -3.07
C MET A 96 27.08 -7.13 -4.44
N ALA A 97 27.33 -8.08 -5.35
CA ALA A 97 26.66 -8.09 -6.65
C ALA A 97 25.15 -8.30 -6.49
N THR A 98 24.74 -9.19 -5.58
CA THR A 98 23.31 -9.41 -5.28
C THR A 98 22.65 -8.16 -4.71
N LEU A 99 23.33 -7.45 -3.80
CA LEU A 99 22.80 -6.22 -3.22
C LEU A 99 22.56 -5.15 -4.29
N MET A 100 23.55 -4.91 -5.17
CA MET A 100 23.42 -3.95 -6.28
C MET A 100 22.30 -4.33 -7.25
N SER A 101 22.15 -5.63 -7.56
CA SER A 101 21.05 -6.10 -8.41
C SER A 101 19.68 -5.84 -7.78
N THR A 102 19.53 -6.10 -6.48
CA THR A 102 18.27 -5.82 -5.78
C THR A 102 17.99 -4.32 -5.66
N LEU A 103 19.02 -3.48 -5.55
CA LEU A 103 18.87 -2.03 -5.60
C LEU A 103 18.42 -1.56 -6.98
N GLY A 104 18.99 -2.12 -8.06
CA GLY A 104 18.53 -1.85 -9.42
C GLY A 104 17.06 -2.23 -9.62
N MET A 105 16.66 -3.39 -9.09
CA MET A 105 15.26 -3.84 -9.15
C MET A 105 14.32 -2.98 -8.31
N LEU A 106 14.76 -2.53 -7.13
CA LEU A 106 14.02 -1.57 -6.30
C LEU A 106 13.66 -0.32 -7.12
N LEU A 107 14.68 0.33 -7.70
CA LEU A 107 14.50 1.54 -8.49
C LEU A 107 13.66 1.30 -9.75
N ALA A 108 13.85 0.17 -10.42
CA ALA A 108 13.05 -0.20 -11.59
C ALA A 108 11.56 -0.36 -11.25
N ILE A 109 11.24 -0.99 -10.12
CA ILE A 109 9.84 -1.12 -9.67
C ILE A 109 9.27 0.25 -9.29
N GLU A 110 10.01 1.08 -8.56
CA GLU A 110 9.55 2.40 -8.15
C GLU A 110 9.26 3.30 -9.36
N GLU A 111 10.16 3.34 -10.35
CA GLU A 111 9.94 4.10 -11.58
C GLU A 111 8.80 3.55 -12.41
N LEU A 112 8.64 2.22 -12.49
CA LEU A 112 7.51 1.62 -13.20
C LEU A 112 6.17 2.02 -12.56
N ILE A 113 6.10 2.02 -11.22
CA ILE A 113 4.91 2.49 -10.48
C ILE A 113 4.66 3.97 -10.75
N SER A 114 5.71 4.80 -10.66
CA SER A 114 5.62 6.25 -10.89
C SER A 114 5.11 6.56 -12.31
N HIS A 115 5.61 5.83 -13.30
CA HIS A 115 5.24 5.98 -14.70
C HIS A 115 3.77 5.59 -14.96
N ILE A 116 3.33 4.44 -14.45
CA ILE A 116 1.94 3.97 -14.61
C ILE A 116 0.96 4.92 -13.89
N THR A 117 1.33 5.37 -12.69
CA THR A 117 0.45 6.16 -11.82
C THR A 117 0.53 7.66 -12.11
N ARG A 118 1.45 8.10 -12.99
CA ARG A 118 1.77 9.50 -13.28
C ARG A 118 2.06 10.32 -12.01
N GLY A 119 2.62 9.68 -10.99
CA GLY A 119 2.89 10.28 -9.67
C GLY A 119 1.65 10.67 -8.84
N MET A 120 0.44 10.29 -9.22
CA MET A 120 -0.78 10.64 -8.46
C MET A 120 -1.12 9.57 -7.41
N PRO A 121 -1.39 9.94 -6.15
CA PRO A 121 -1.80 8.97 -5.14
C PRO A 121 -3.14 8.33 -5.51
N GLN A 122 -3.17 6.99 -5.60
CA GLN A 122 -4.39 6.23 -5.86
C GLN A 122 -5.07 5.82 -4.55
N ASN A 123 -6.40 5.88 -4.52
CA ASN A 123 -7.18 5.41 -3.39
C ASN A 123 -7.42 3.91 -3.51
N PHE A 124 -7.07 3.17 -2.46
CA PHE A 124 -7.37 1.75 -2.38
C PHE A 124 -8.83 1.54 -1.95
N PRO A 125 -9.55 0.58 -2.54
CA PRO A 125 -10.90 0.24 -2.10
C PRO A 125 -10.86 -0.29 -0.67
N ALA A 126 -11.68 0.27 0.22
CA ALA A 126 -11.79 -0.21 1.59
C ALA A 126 -12.63 -1.50 1.64
N LEU A 127 -12.16 -2.53 2.36
CA LEU A 127 -12.94 -3.76 2.60
C LEU A 127 -14.09 -3.51 3.55
N PHE A 128 -13.85 -2.73 4.61
CA PHE A 128 -14.82 -2.46 5.67
C PHE A 128 -15.02 -0.95 5.82
N ALA A 129 -15.49 -0.30 4.75
CA ALA A 129 -15.71 1.15 4.70
C ALA A 129 -16.68 1.71 5.77
N SER A 130 -17.42 0.86 6.48
CA SER A 130 -18.56 1.28 7.31
C SER A 130 -18.71 0.57 8.66
N THR A 131 -17.80 -0.30 9.06
CA THR A 131 -17.92 -1.02 10.35
C THR A 131 -16.87 -0.51 11.33
N ASN A 132 -17.12 0.65 11.91
CA ASN A 132 -16.45 1.05 13.14
C ASN A 132 -17.07 0.24 14.26
N ILE A 133 -16.27 -0.57 14.95
CA ILE A 133 -16.73 -1.29 16.14
C ILE A 133 -16.45 -0.34 17.30
N GLU A 134 -17.52 0.25 17.83
CA GLU A 134 -17.44 1.07 19.04
C GLU A 134 -17.45 0.11 20.24
N VAL A 135 -16.28 -0.10 20.85
CA VAL A 135 -16.16 -0.88 22.08
C VAL A 135 -16.09 0.12 23.24
N GLY A 136 -17.25 0.54 23.73
CA GLY A 136 -17.35 1.57 24.77
C GLY A 136 -16.81 2.93 24.29
N PRO A 137 -15.83 3.55 24.98
CA PRO A 137 -15.25 4.83 24.57
C PRO A 137 -14.18 4.71 23.47
N TYR A 138 -13.86 3.50 23.01
CA TYR A 138 -12.79 3.24 22.04
C TYR A 138 -13.34 3.05 20.63
N PHE A 139 -12.78 3.78 19.67
CA PHE A 139 -13.10 3.63 18.25
C PHE A 139 -12.13 2.65 17.60
N LEU A 140 -12.61 1.43 17.30
CA LEU A 140 -11.83 0.42 16.57
C LEU A 140 -12.27 0.37 15.11
N ARG A 141 -11.34 0.65 14.21
CA ARG A 141 -11.58 0.50 12.77
C ARG A 141 -11.51 -0.97 12.38
N GLY A 142 -12.60 -1.49 11.80
CA GLY A 142 -12.70 -2.89 11.36
C GLY A 142 -11.58 -3.32 10.39
N ASP A 143 -11.15 -2.44 9.48
CA ASP A 143 -10.03 -2.72 8.57
C ASP A 143 -8.73 -3.05 9.32
N LEU A 144 -8.41 -2.29 10.37
CA LEU A 144 -7.19 -2.47 11.14
C LEU A 144 -7.24 -3.75 11.99
N MET A 145 -8.41 -4.10 12.54
CA MET A 145 -8.60 -5.36 13.23
C MET A 145 -8.47 -6.56 12.29
N PHE A 146 -8.99 -6.45 11.06
CA PHE A 146 -8.83 -7.48 10.04
C PHE A 146 -7.35 -7.68 9.69
N VAL A 147 -6.60 -6.60 9.53
CA VAL A 147 -5.14 -6.65 9.29
C VAL A 147 -4.40 -7.31 10.44
N PHE A 148 -4.76 -6.98 11.68
CA PHE A 148 -4.18 -7.60 12.87
C PHE A 148 -4.46 -9.10 12.91
N ALA A 149 -5.72 -9.51 12.70
CA ALA A 149 -6.10 -10.92 12.63
C ALA A 149 -5.37 -11.66 11.51
N LEU A 150 -5.29 -11.08 10.31
CA LEU A 150 -4.56 -11.64 9.18
C LEU A 150 -3.06 -11.77 9.49
N GLY A 151 -2.47 -10.78 10.16
CA GLY A 151 -1.08 -10.82 10.63
C GLY A 151 -0.83 -11.97 11.61
N CYS A 152 -1.71 -12.16 12.59
CA CYS A 152 -1.64 -13.30 13.51
C CYS A 152 -1.77 -14.65 12.78
N VAL A 153 -2.73 -14.77 11.87
CA VAL A 153 -2.92 -15.99 11.05
C VAL A 153 -1.70 -16.26 10.18
N ALA A 154 -1.14 -15.23 9.53
CA ALA A 154 0.07 -15.35 8.72
C ALA A 154 1.28 -15.78 9.55
N MET A 155 1.44 -15.24 10.76
CA MET A 155 2.52 -15.64 11.68
C MET A 155 2.40 -17.11 12.09
N VAL A 156 1.22 -17.54 12.55
CA VAL A 156 0.96 -18.94 12.93
C VAL A 156 1.11 -19.87 11.73
N GLY A 157 0.55 -19.47 10.59
CA GLY A 157 0.64 -20.22 9.33
C GLY A 157 2.07 -20.40 8.86
N LEU A 158 2.89 -19.35 8.90
CA LEU A 158 4.29 -19.44 8.52
C LEU A 158 5.09 -20.29 9.50
N LEU A 159 4.88 -20.13 10.81
CA LEU A 159 5.53 -20.98 11.83
C LEU A 159 5.21 -22.46 11.61
N GLN A 160 3.95 -22.78 11.33
CA GLN A 160 3.52 -24.15 11.06
C GLN A 160 4.13 -24.68 9.76
N LEU A 161 4.18 -23.84 8.71
CA LEU A 161 4.81 -24.17 7.44
C LEU A 161 6.31 -24.47 7.64
N LEU A 162 7.04 -23.65 8.38
CA LEU A 162 8.47 -23.86 8.64
C LEU A 162 8.74 -25.10 9.51
N LYS A 163 7.90 -25.36 10.52
CA LYS A 163 8.12 -26.47 11.47
C LYS A 163 7.66 -27.83 10.94
N ARG A 164 6.54 -27.89 10.22
CA ARG A 164 5.89 -29.16 9.82
C ARG A 164 5.94 -29.50 8.34
N SER A 165 6.20 -28.55 7.44
CA SER A 165 6.19 -28.84 6.00
C SER A 165 7.54 -29.33 5.48
N ARG A 166 7.50 -30.08 4.37
CA ARG A 166 8.71 -30.47 3.61
C ARG A 166 9.49 -29.26 3.10
N LEU A 167 8.79 -28.18 2.74
CA LEU A 167 9.43 -26.91 2.35
C LEU A 167 10.24 -26.34 3.53
N GLY A 168 9.68 -26.35 4.74
CA GLY A 168 10.37 -25.90 5.96
C GLY A 168 11.58 -26.73 6.36
N LEU A 169 11.58 -28.04 6.05
CA LEU A 169 12.76 -28.88 6.22
C LEU A 169 13.83 -28.54 5.17
N ALA A 170 13.42 -28.41 3.91
CA ALA A 170 14.32 -28.07 2.81
C ALA A 170 14.94 -26.67 2.99
N THR A 171 14.16 -25.68 3.42
CA THR A 171 14.68 -24.32 3.66
C THR A 171 15.74 -24.29 4.75
N ARG A 172 15.53 -25.00 5.87
CA ARG A 172 16.53 -25.12 6.94
C ARG A 172 17.78 -25.86 6.48
N ALA A 173 17.64 -26.95 5.72
CA ALA A 173 18.78 -27.70 5.18
C ALA A 173 19.62 -26.84 4.21
N VAL A 174 18.96 -26.06 3.35
CA VAL A 174 19.63 -25.14 2.41
C VAL A 174 20.29 -23.95 3.13
N ALA A 175 19.66 -23.44 4.19
CA ALA A 175 20.20 -22.34 4.99
C ALA A 175 21.48 -22.73 5.74
N GLU A 176 21.62 -23.99 6.16
CA GLU A 176 22.84 -24.53 6.80
C GLU A 176 23.95 -24.75 5.78
N GLN A 177 23.70 -25.61 4.77
CA GLN A 177 24.69 -26.00 3.77
C GLN A 177 23.99 -26.32 2.44
N ALA A 178 23.92 -25.32 1.56
CA ALA A 178 23.27 -25.48 0.25
C ALA A 178 23.90 -26.59 -0.60
N VAL A 179 25.23 -26.78 -0.53
CA VAL A 179 25.94 -27.84 -1.28
C VAL A 179 25.56 -29.23 -0.76
N ALA A 180 25.52 -29.43 0.56
CA ALA A 180 25.13 -30.71 1.15
C ALA A 180 23.65 -31.05 0.85
N ALA A 181 22.77 -30.05 0.90
CA ALA A 181 21.36 -30.22 0.55
C ALA A 181 21.16 -30.70 -0.90
N GLN A 182 21.97 -30.20 -1.85
CA GLN A 182 21.93 -30.66 -3.25
C GLN A 182 22.37 -32.12 -3.39
N LEU A 183 23.37 -32.56 -2.63
CA LEU A 183 23.80 -33.97 -2.61
C LEU A 183 22.72 -34.90 -2.05
N CYS A 184 21.88 -34.41 -1.14
CA CYS A 184 20.71 -35.12 -0.64
C CYS A 184 19.51 -35.09 -1.62
N GLY A 185 19.68 -34.60 -2.85
CA GLY A 185 18.63 -34.53 -3.87
C GLY A 185 17.64 -33.39 -3.69
N MET A 186 17.92 -32.41 -2.83
CA MET A 186 17.06 -31.23 -2.65
C MET A 186 17.39 -30.16 -3.68
N SER A 187 16.39 -29.69 -4.42
CA SER A 187 16.54 -28.61 -5.38
C SER A 187 16.58 -27.25 -4.67
N VAL A 188 17.78 -26.71 -4.43
CA VAL A 188 17.98 -25.36 -3.83
C VAL A 188 17.18 -24.29 -4.58
N ASN A 189 17.16 -24.38 -5.91
CA ASN A 189 16.46 -23.41 -6.75
C ASN A 189 14.96 -23.34 -6.45
N ASN A 190 14.29 -24.49 -6.37
CA ASN A 190 12.84 -24.52 -6.14
C ASN A 190 12.50 -24.15 -4.68
N THR A 191 13.35 -24.52 -3.73
CA THR A 191 13.20 -24.14 -2.32
C THR A 191 13.27 -22.62 -2.15
N ASN A 192 14.26 -21.98 -2.78
CA ASN A 192 14.42 -20.54 -2.69
C ASN A 192 13.30 -19.81 -3.42
N ALA A 193 12.95 -20.28 -4.62
CA ALA A 193 11.93 -19.64 -5.42
C ALA A 193 10.52 -19.75 -4.78
N SER A 194 10.17 -20.90 -4.20
CA SER A 194 8.92 -21.06 -3.43
C SER A 194 8.91 -20.19 -2.17
N THR A 195 10.04 -20.04 -1.48
CA THR A 195 10.18 -19.12 -0.34
C THR A 195 9.91 -17.68 -0.76
N PHE A 196 10.46 -17.24 -1.90
CA PHE A 196 10.22 -15.90 -2.44
C PHE A 196 8.75 -15.69 -2.86
N VAL A 197 8.07 -16.71 -3.37
CA VAL A 197 6.63 -16.64 -3.68
C VAL A 197 5.82 -16.48 -2.40
N ILE A 198 6.10 -17.25 -1.35
CA ILE A 198 5.39 -17.16 -0.06
C ILE A 198 5.64 -15.79 0.57
N ALA A 199 6.89 -15.33 0.60
CA ALA A 199 7.24 -14.02 1.12
C ALA A 199 6.59 -12.90 0.30
N GLY A 200 6.61 -13.00 -1.03
CA GLY A 200 5.95 -12.08 -1.94
C GLY A 200 4.44 -12.06 -1.74
N PHE A 201 3.81 -13.20 -1.51
CA PHE A 201 2.38 -13.30 -1.20
C PHE A 201 2.04 -12.54 0.08
N LEU A 202 2.80 -12.77 1.15
CA LEU A 202 2.67 -12.03 2.41
C LEU A 202 2.92 -10.52 2.20
N GLY A 203 3.97 -10.16 1.46
CA GLY A 203 4.27 -8.77 1.10
C GLY A 203 3.14 -8.10 0.34
N GLY A 204 2.59 -8.75 -0.69
CA GLY A 204 1.46 -8.24 -1.48
C GLY A 204 0.21 -8.02 -0.64
N THR A 205 -0.12 -8.95 0.26
CA THR A 205 -1.21 -8.74 1.23
C THR A 205 -0.94 -7.54 2.14
N ALA A 206 0.28 -7.42 2.68
CA ALA A 206 0.66 -6.30 3.55
C ALA A 206 0.62 -4.95 2.81
N GLY A 207 1.06 -4.91 1.56
CA GLY A 207 1.05 -3.73 0.71
C GLY A 207 -0.37 -3.24 0.42
N ALA A 208 -1.27 -4.16 0.04
CA ALA A 208 -2.69 -3.83 -0.15
C ALA A 208 -3.33 -3.28 1.12
N MET A 209 -3.02 -3.90 2.27
CA MET A 209 -3.51 -3.44 3.58
C MET A 209 -2.94 -2.09 3.97
N ALA A 210 -1.66 -1.82 3.69
CA ALA A 210 -1.04 -0.52 3.91
C ALA A 210 -1.68 0.58 3.03
N GLY A 211 -2.02 0.25 1.79
CA GLY A 211 -2.77 1.13 0.89
C GLY A 211 -4.17 1.43 1.42
N ALA A 212 -4.89 0.38 1.84
CA ALA A 212 -6.20 0.49 2.46
C ALA A 212 -6.15 1.38 3.72
N ALA A 213 -5.29 1.07 4.69
CA ALA A 213 -5.16 1.83 5.93
C ALA A 213 -4.90 3.33 5.69
N ARG A 214 -4.07 3.68 4.70
CA ARG A 214 -3.81 5.07 4.31
C ARG A 214 -5.00 5.73 3.61
N SER A 215 -5.67 5.00 2.72
CA SER A 215 -6.83 5.52 1.99
C SER A 215 -8.05 5.78 2.89
N VAL A 216 -8.20 5.03 3.98
CA VAL A 216 -9.30 5.20 4.93
C VAL A 216 -8.91 6.20 6.04
N GLY A 217 -7.64 6.53 6.27
CA GLY A 217 -7.17 7.41 7.37
C GLY A 217 -7.79 8.82 7.44
N PRO A 218 -7.66 9.56 8.57
CA PRO A 218 -8.18 10.92 8.74
C PRO A 218 -7.68 11.91 7.69
N ALA A 219 -6.57 11.60 7.02
CA ALA A 219 -6.09 12.30 5.82
C ALA A 219 -7.12 12.36 4.68
N LYS A 220 -7.98 11.33 4.52
CA LYS A 220 -9.09 11.37 3.56
C LYS A 220 -10.13 12.40 3.97
N ARG A 221 -10.49 12.45 5.26
CA ARG A 221 -11.45 13.41 5.82
C ARG A 221 -10.96 14.86 5.70
N SER A 222 -9.67 15.12 5.92
CA SER A 222 -9.06 16.45 5.75
C SER A 222 -9.01 16.87 4.28
N ARG A 223 -8.71 15.94 3.35
CA ARG A 223 -8.69 16.22 1.91
C ARG A 223 -10.08 16.40 1.32
N ASP A 224 -11.06 15.62 1.76
CA ASP A 224 -12.46 15.79 1.37
C ASP A 224 -13.02 17.12 1.92
N ALA A 225 -12.61 17.52 3.14
CA ALA A 225 -12.98 18.81 3.72
C ALA A 225 -12.35 19.98 2.96
N THR A 226 -11.06 19.94 2.64
CA THR A 226 -10.40 20.99 1.84
C THR A 226 -10.91 21.04 0.41
N ALA A 227 -11.16 19.89 -0.22
CA ALA A 227 -11.76 19.82 -1.56
C ALA A 227 -13.18 20.40 -1.59
N ARG A 228 -14.00 20.14 -0.56
CA ARG A 228 -15.34 20.75 -0.41
C ARG A 228 -15.27 22.25 -0.16
N LEU A 229 -14.30 22.71 0.63
CA LEU A 229 -14.06 24.15 0.88
C LEU A 229 -13.61 24.86 -0.41
N GLN A 230 -12.71 24.24 -1.18
CA GLN A 230 -12.27 24.76 -2.48
C GLN A 230 -13.41 24.77 -3.51
N ALA A 231 -14.22 23.72 -3.58
CA ALA A 231 -15.39 23.67 -4.46
C ALA A 231 -16.45 24.72 -4.07
N THR A 232 -16.68 24.93 -2.76
CA THR A 232 -17.59 25.96 -2.25
C THR A 232 -17.06 27.37 -2.50
N ALA A 233 -15.74 27.58 -2.34
CA ALA A 233 -15.07 28.83 -2.67
C ALA A 233 -15.16 29.14 -4.17
N ALA A 234 -14.87 28.18 -5.04
CA ALA A 234 -14.99 28.31 -6.49
C ALA A 234 -16.44 28.61 -6.92
N GLY A 235 -17.43 27.97 -6.29
CA GLY A 235 -18.85 28.25 -6.49
C GLY A 235 -19.25 29.68 -6.09
N ARG A 236 -18.73 30.19 -4.95
CA ARG A 236 -18.95 31.58 -4.51
C ARG A 236 -18.34 32.60 -5.47
N THR A 237 -17.14 32.35 -5.98
CA THR A 237 -16.46 33.24 -6.94
C THR A 237 -17.21 33.30 -8.26
N ARG A 238 -17.74 32.17 -8.74
CA ARG A 238 -18.56 32.09 -9.95
C ARG A 238 -19.90 32.83 -9.78
N ARG A 239 -20.54 32.73 -8.60
CA ARG A 239 -21.78 33.45 -8.28
C ARG A 239 -21.57 34.97 -8.15
N ARG A 240 -20.45 35.41 -7.57
CA ARG A 240 -20.08 36.85 -7.51
C ARG A 240 -19.79 37.43 -8.89
N ARG A 241 -19.04 36.72 -9.76
CA ARG A 241 -18.84 37.16 -11.16
C ARG A 241 -20.14 37.27 -11.94
N ARG A 242 -21.08 36.32 -11.75
CA ARG A 242 -22.38 36.36 -12.42
C ARG A 242 -23.24 37.54 -11.95
N LYS A 243 -23.28 37.82 -10.64
CA LYS A 243 -23.95 39.01 -10.09
C LYS A 243 -23.35 40.30 -10.61
N PHE A 244 -22.01 40.40 -10.65
CA PHE A 244 -21.30 41.58 -11.15
C PHE A 244 -21.58 41.84 -12.64
N LEU A 245 -21.56 40.79 -13.47
CA LEU A 245 -21.90 40.86 -14.89
C LEU A 245 -23.35 41.28 -15.15
N THR A 246 -24.31 40.82 -14.34
CA THR A 246 -25.71 41.27 -14.45
C THR A 246 -25.89 42.73 -14.07
N THR A 247 -25.21 43.24 -13.02
CA THR A 247 -25.25 44.65 -12.64
C THR A 247 -24.62 45.59 -13.68
N VAL A 248 -23.54 45.16 -14.36
CA VAL A 248 -22.90 45.94 -15.43
C VAL A 248 -23.78 45.98 -16.69
N SER A 249 -24.54 44.91 -16.97
CA SER A 249 -25.50 44.88 -18.08
C SER A 249 -26.71 45.79 -17.86
N THR A 250 -27.18 45.97 -16.61
CA THR A 250 -28.28 46.90 -16.29
C THR A 250 -27.82 48.35 -16.14
N GLY A 251 -26.53 48.62 -15.97
CA GLY A 251 -25.98 49.98 -15.90
C GLY A 251 -25.75 50.65 -17.26
N LYS A 252 -25.89 49.92 -18.37
CA LYS A 252 -25.61 50.40 -19.73
C LYS A 252 -26.87 50.77 -20.51
N GLY A 253 -27.87 51.31 -19.82
CA GLY A 253 -29.15 51.76 -20.39
C GLY A 253 -29.59 53.17 -19.95
N GLY A 254 -28.70 53.97 -19.34
CA GLY A 254 -29.06 55.28 -18.76
C GLY A 254 -28.07 56.42 -19.04
N GLY A 255 -27.33 56.35 -20.15
CA GLY A 255 -26.23 57.30 -20.44
C GLY A 255 -26.22 57.93 -21.83
N GLU A 256 -27.31 57.83 -22.60
CA GLU A 256 -27.41 58.41 -23.96
C GLU A 256 -28.66 59.32 -24.08
N SER A 257 -28.74 60.37 -23.26
CA SER A 257 -29.79 61.38 -23.41
C SER A 257 -29.37 62.80 -23.00
N VAL A 258 -28.08 63.10 -22.95
CA VAL A 258 -27.57 64.45 -22.62
C VAL A 258 -26.50 64.86 -23.63
N CYS A 259 -26.89 65.13 -24.89
CA CYS A 259 -26.09 65.92 -25.82
C CYS A 259 -26.86 66.44 -27.05
N GLN A 260 -28.15 66.76 -26.91
CA GLN A 260 -28.90 67.50 -27.93
C GLN A 260 -29.93 68.40 -27.25
N ARG A 261 -29.51 69.63 -26.93
CA ARG A 261 -30.32 70.87 -26.88
C ARG A 261 -29.50 71.99 -26.25
N HIS A 262 -28.90 72.83 -27.09
CA HIS A 262 -28.93 74.29 -26.97
C HIS A 262 -28.09 74.88 -28.11
N GLY A 263 -28.79 75.21 -29.19
CA GLY A 263 -28.39 76.20 -30.18
C GLY A 263 -29.64 77.00 -30.46
N ASP A 264 -29.70 78.17 -29.82
CA ASP A 264 -30.37 79.42 -30.21
C ASP A 264 -30.04 80.48 -29.14
#